data_AF-A0A9X4AX04-F1
#
_entry.id   AF-A0A9X4AX04-F1
#
_cell.length_a   1.000
_cell.length_b   1.000
_cell.length_c   1.000
_cell.angle_alpha   90.00
_cell.angle_beta   90.00
_cell.angle_gamma   90.00
#
_symmetry.space_group_name_H-M   'P 1'
#
loop_
_entity.id
_entity.type
_entity.pdbx_description
1 polymer ?
#
loop_
_entity_poly.entity_id
_entity_poly.type
_entity_poly.pdbx_seq_one_letter_code
_entity_poly.pdbx_strand_id
1 'polypeptide(L)'
;MEKSIANEILTALHESSYVVDKTLGELKGACPEEPFHACALLLGTVMSDMFDTVMAPIYDAHPDLAPDWYREGSPLGRPQGKNLKLPPEARQALLTAFETAYEKVQSAAGRLSKLSDPLEVAMYSQGFHQISVALCRARVTLLMAEPE
;
A
#
# COMPACT_ATOMS: atom_id res chain seq x y z
N MET A 1 12.29 13.84 -11.60
CA MET A 1 12.75 12.48 -11.30
C MET A 1 13.08 11.74 -12.59
N GLU A 2 14.22 11.05 -12.67
CA GLU A 2 14.56 10.21 -13.83
C GLU A 2 13.60 9.02 -13.97
N LYS A 3 13.23 8.70 -15.21
CA LYS A 3 12.27 7.64 -15.52
C LYS A 3 12.68 6.26 -15.02
N SER A 4 13.97 5.96 -15.01
CA SER A 4 14.53 4.71 -14.48
C SER A 4 14.25 4.57 -12.98
N ILE A 5 14.48 5.63 -12.21
CA ILE A 5 14.21 5.70 -10.77
C ILE A 5 12.70 5.62 -10.50
N ALA A 6 11.90 6.34 -11.29
CA ALA A 6 10.44 6.26 -11.24
C ALA A 6 9.92 4.83 -11.44
N ASN A 7 10.45 4.12 -12.45
CA ASN A 7 10.08 2.73 -12.72
C ASN A 7 10.50 1.77 -11.60
N GLU A 8 11.70 1.94 -11.02
CA GLU A 8 12.15 1.18 -9.84
C GLU A 8 11.19 1.37 -8.65
N ILE A 9 10.80 2.63 -8.37
CA ILE A 9 9.85 2.97 -7.30
C ILE A 9 8.48 2.33 -7.57
N LEU A 10 7.92 2.53 -8.75
CA LEU A 10 6.61 1.97 -9.12
C LEU A 10 6.61 0.44 -9.03
N THR A 11 7.67 -0.22 -9.50
CA THR A 11 7.79 -1.68 -9.41
C THR A 11 7.74 -2.15 -7.95
N ALA A 12 8.51 -1.51 -7.07
CA ALA A 12 8.52 -1.86 -5.65
C ALA A 12 7.17 -1.59 -4.95
N LEU A 13 6.49 -0.50 -5.30
CA LEU A 13 5.16 -0.17 -4.77
C LEU A 13 4.09 -1.16 -5.27
N HIS A 14 4.12 -1.53 -6.55
CA HIS A 14 3.25 -2.58 -7.10
C HIS A 14 3.49 -3.92 -6.40
N GLU A 15 4.74 -4.34 -6.23
CA GLU A 15 5.05 -5.57 -5.48
C GLU A 15 4.60 -5.49 -4.02
N SER A 16 4.73 -4.33 -3.37
CA SER A 16 4.25 -4.10 -2.00
C SER A 16 2.74 -4.31 -1.90
N SER A 17 1.98 -3.69 -2.80
CA SER A 17 0.52 -3.85 -2.88
C SER A 17 0.10 -5.28 -3.17
N TYR A 18 0.79 -5.94 -4.12
CA TYR A 18 0.47 -7.28 -4.57
C TYR A 18 0.62 -8.32 -3.45
N VAL A 19 1.63 -8.19 -2.59
CA VAL A 19 1.83 -9.12 -1.47
C VAL A 19 0.62 -9.12 -0.54
N VAL A 20 0.11 -7.93 -0.17
CA VAL A 20 -1.05 -7.82 0.74
C VAL A 20 -2.34 -8.25 0.04
N ASP A 21 -2.55 -7.82 -1.20
CA ASP A 21 -3.74 -8.18 -1.99
C ASP A 21 -3.84 -9.68 -2.22
N LYS A 22 -2.71 -10.32 -2.58
CA LYS A 22 -2.65 -11.78 -2.75
C LYS A 22 -2.96 -12.51 -1.45
N THR A 23 -2.34 -12.12 -0.34
CA THR A 23 -2.62 -12.74 0.96
C THR A 23 -4.09 -12.56 1.35
N LEU A 24 -4.68 -11.40 1.09
CA LEU A 24 -6.09 -11.18 1.31
C LEU A 24 -6.94 -12.11 0.42
N GLY A 25 -6.62 -12.22 -0.88
CA GLY A 25 -7.29 -13.11 -1.82
C GLY A 25 -7.27 -14.58 -1.39
N GLU A 26 -6.16 -15.06 -0.81
CA GLU A 26 -6.03 -16.41 -0.26
C GLU A 26 -6.93 -16.64 0.97
N LEU A 27 -7.26 -15.58 1.70
CA LEU A 27 -8.18 -15.63 2.84
C LEU A 27 -9.66 -15.57 2.42
N LYS A 28 -9.95 -15.28 1.14
CA LYS A 28 -11.32 -15.18 0.60
C LYS A 28 -11.99 -16.56 0.57
N GLY A 29 -12.57 -16.94 1.70
CA GLY A 29 -13.20 -18.24 1.94
C GLY A 29 -12.73 -18.93 3.23
N ALA A 30 -11.66 -18.45 3.85
CA ALA A 30 -11.13 -18.94 5.12
C ALA A 30 -11.60 -18.12 6.33
N CYS A 31 -12.17 -16.92 6.11
CA CYS A 31 -12.70 -16.07 7.15
C CYS A 31 -14.12 -15.57 6.82
N PRO A 32 -14.92 -15.17 7.84
CA PRO A 32 -16.23 -14.60 7.60
C PRO A 32 -16.16 -13.31 6.76
N GLU A 33 -17.23 -13.03 6.01
CA GLU A 33 -17.27 -11.95 5.01
C GLU A 33 -17.02 -10.55 5.62
N GLU A 34 -17.55 -10.28 6.81
CA GLU A 34 -17.37 -8.98 7.48
C GLU A 34 -15.89 -8.71 7.87
N PRO A 35 -15.17 -9.62 8.58
CA PRO A 35 -13.73 -9.50 8.81
C PRO A 35 -12.90 -9.40 7.52
N PHE A 36 -13.25 -10.18 6.50
CA PHE A 36 -12.59 -10.11 5.19
C PHE A 36 -12.72 -8.70 4.61
N HIS A 37 -13.94 -8.16 4.61
CA HIS A 37 -14.21 -6.82 4.11
C HIS A 37 -13.44 -5.77 4.91
N ALA A 38 -13.41 -5.87 6.24
CA ALA A 38 -12.63 -4.94 7.08
C ALA A 38 -11.12 -4.98 6.76
N CYS A 39 -10.56 -6.14 6.43
CA CYS A 39 -9.17 -6.24 5.97
C CYS A 39 -8.97 -5.62 4.58
N ALA A 40 -9.92 -5.82 3.66
CA ALA A 40 -9.91 -5.19 2.34
C ALA A 40 -9.93 -3.67 2.46
N LEU A 41 -10.66 -3.12 3.44
CA LEU A 41 -10.71 -1.67 3.70
C LEU A 41 -9.37 -1.13 4.24
N LEU A 42 -8.69 -1.88 5.12
CA LEU A 42 -7.35 -1.52 5.57
C LEU A 42 -6.38 -1.44 4.39
N LEU A 43 -6.40 -2.45 3.50
CA LEU A 43 -5.60 -2.42 2.29
C LEU A 43 -5.98 -1.24 1.39
N GLY A 44 -7.26 -1.00 1.17
CA GLY A 44 -7.74 0.14 0.35
C GLY A 44 -7.25 1.49 0.86
N THR A 45 -7.15 1.67 2.18
CA THR A 45 -6.60 2.89 2.79
C THR A 45 -5.11 3.04 2.47
N VAL A 46 -4.33 1.97 2.66
CA VAL A 46 -2.89 1.96 2.33
C VAL A 46 -2.68 2.23 0.84
N MET A 47 -3.50 1.62 -0.01
CA MET A 47 -3.42 1.80 -1.47
C MET A 47 -3.76 3.21 -1.91
N SER A 48 -4.78 3.84 -1.30
CA SER A 48 -5.09 5.25 -1.55
C SER A 48 -3.91 6.13 -1.19
N ASP A 49 -3.34 5.97 0.00
CA ASP A 49 -2.19 6.77 0.42
C ASP A 49 -0.98 6.54 -0.50
N MET A 50 -0.71 5.29 -0.90
CA MET A 50 0.36 4.94 -1.84
C MET A 50 0.17 5.60 -3.21
N PHE A 51 -1.06 5.55 -3.71
CA PHE A 51 -1.42 6.11 -5.00
C PHE A 51 -1.34 7.64 -4.99
N ASP A 52 -2.06 8.29 -4.07
CA ASP A 52 -2.23 9.74 -4.03
C ASP A 52 -0.89 10.46 -3.76
N THR A 53 0.00 9.86 -2.96
CA THR A 53 1.19 10.55 -2.46
C THR A 53 2.47 10.25 -3.25
N VAL A 54 2.52 9.14 -3.99
CA VAL A 54 3.74 8.74 -4.73
C VAL A 54 3.43 8.31 -6.15
N MET A 55 2.49 7.39 -6.37
CA MET A 55 2.30 6.81 -7.72
C MET A 55 1.69 7.80 -8.71
N ALA A 56 0.63 8.50 -8.33
CA ALA A 56 -0.02 9.49 -9.20
C ALA A 56 0.94 10.62 -9.61
N PRO A 57 1.73 11.24 -8.70
CA PRO A 57 2.76 12.20 -9.10
C PRO A 57 3.80 11.64 -10.09
N ILE A 58 4.18 10.36 -9.95
CA ILE A 58 5.09 9.71 -10.91
C ILE A 58 4.41 9.52 -12.26
N TYR A 59 3.13 9.12 -12.29
CA TYR A 59 2.36 8.96 -13.51
C TYR A 59 2.13 10.28 -14.23
N ASP A 60 1.85 11.36 -13.50
CA ASP A 60 1.74 12.71 -14.06
C ASP A 60 3.06 13.17 -14.70
N ALA A 61 4.20 12.86 -14.07
CA ALA A 61 5.53 13.18 -14.58
C ALA A 61 5.98 12.27 -15.74
N HIS A 62 5.54 11.00 -15.75
CA HIS A 62 5.88 9.97 -16.75
C HIS A 62 4.63 9.23 -17.24
N PRO A 63 3.78 9.85 -18.08
CA PRO A 63 2.46 9.29 -18.44
C PRO A 63 2.49 7.94 -19.17
N ASP A 64 3.62 7.58 -19.76
CA ASP A 64 3.79 6.28 -20.42
C ASP A 64 4.00 5.13 -19.43
N LEU A 65 4.37 5.42 -18.18
CA LEU A 65 4.40 4.46 -17.06
C LEU A 65 3.02 4.27 -16.41
N ALA A 66 2.05 5.13 -16.72
CA ALA A 66 0.73 5.05 -16.13
C ALA A 66 -0.07 3.86 -16.68
N PRO A 67 -0.73 3.07 -15.81
CA PRO A 67 -1.61 1.99 -16.25
C PRO A 67 -2.88 2.53 -16.91
N ASP A 68 -3.53 1.72 -17.76
CA ASP A 68 -4.68 2.18 -18.54
C ASP A 68 -5.84 2.67 -17.67
N TRP A 69 -6.12 2.01 -16.54
CA TRP A 69 -7.17 2.43 -15.61
C TRP A 69 -6.93 3.83 -15.00
N TYR A 70 -5.67 4.28 -14.91
CA TYR A 70 -5.37 5.63 -14.42
C TYR A 70 -5.80 6.70 -15.44
N ARG A 71 -5.69 6.38 -16.73
CA ARG A 71 -6.07 7.28 -17.83
C ARG A 71 -7.59 7.39 -17.99
N GLU A 72 -8.32 6.36 -17.55
CA GLU A 72 -9.77 6.25 -17.70
C GLU A 72 -10.57 6.76 -16.49
N GLY A 73 -9.89 7.08 -15.39
CA GLY A 73 -10.47 7.61 -14.16
C GLY A 73 -10.77 6.51 -13.13
N SER A 74 -10.31 6.73 -11.89
CA SER A 74 -10.38 5.74 -10.79
C SER A 74 -11.77 5.70 -10.11
N PRO A 75 -12.27 4.53 -9.67
CA PRO A 75 -13.50 4.46 -8.88
C PRO A 75 -13.29 5.03 -7.47
N LEU A 76 -14.17 5.96 -7.08
CA LEU A 76 -14.18 6.59 -5.76
C LEU A 76 -14.86 5.71 -4.69
N GLY A 77 -14.28 5.71 -3.49
CA GLY A 77 -15.02 5.48 -2.25
C GLY A 77 -14.13 5.07 -1.08
N ARG A 78 -14.16 5.85 0.01
CA ARG A 78 -13.65 5.46 1.34
C ARG A 78 -14.81 4.97 2.22
N PRO A 79 -14.86 3.69 2.60
CA PRO A 79 -15.78 3.21 3.64
C PRO A 79 -15.13 3.28 5.03
N GLN A 80 -15.92 3.53 6.07
CA GLN A 80 -15.48 3.53 7.47
C GLN A 80 -15.47 2.12 8.05
N GLY A 81 -14.39 1.74 8.72
CA GLY A 81 -14.21 0.40 9.30
C GLY A 81 -14.94 0.18 10.64
N LYS A 82 -15.37 -1.06 10.86
CA LYS A 82 -15.81 -1.63 12.15
C LYS A 82 -14.91 -2.83 12.53
N ASN A 83 -15.07 -3.32 13.76
CA ASN A 83 -14.24 -4.32 14.44
C ASN A 83 -13.81 -5.52 13.60
N LEU A 84 -12.53 -5.86 13.69
CA LEU A 84 -11.92 -7.05 13.09
C LEU A 84 -11.98 -8.22 14.08
N LYS A 85 -12.61 -9.32 13.67
CA LYS A 85 -12.48 -10.63 14.32
C LYS A 85 -11.88 -11.59 13.31
N LEU A 86 -10.61 -11.97 13.51
CA LEU A 86 -9.89 -12.81 12.56
C LEU A 86 -9.39 -14.07 13.25
N PRO A 87 -9.42 -15.22 12.54
CA PRO A 87 -8.67 -16.40 12.95
C PRO A 87 -7.19 -16.04 13.16
N PRO A 88 -6.51 -16.60 14.19
CA PRO A 88 -5.12 -16.29 14.49
C PRO A 88 -4.16 -16.47 13.30
N GLU A 89 -4.37 -17.51 12.49
CA GLU A 89 -3.56 -17.79 11.29
C GLU A 89 -3.74 -16.72 10.21
N ALA A 90 -4.98 -16.31 9.95
CA ALA A 90 -5.30 -15.24 9.01
C ALA A 90 -4.69 -13.90 9.45
N ARG A 91 -4.80 -13.58 10.75
CA ARG A 91 -4.18 -12.40 11.35
C ARG A 91 -2.66 -12.43 11.18
N GLN A 92 -2.01 -13.56 11.45
CA GLN A 92 -0.56 -13.68 11.33
C GLN A 92 -0.10 -13.55 9.87
N ALA A 93 -0.80 -14.17 8.92
CA ALA A 93 -0.51 -14.06 7.49
C ALA A 93 -0.58 -12.60 7.03
N LEU A 94 -1.63 -11.86 7.41
CA LEU A 94 -1.77 -10.44 7.09
C LEU A 94 -0.69 -9.58 7.74
N LEU A 95 -0.34 -9.84 9.01
CA LEU A 95 0.75 -9.12 9.69
C LEU A 95 2.08 -9.29 8.95
N THR A 96 2.40 -10.50 8.52
CA THR A 96 3.60 -10.79 7.73
C THR A 96 3.53 -10.11 6.37
N ALA A 97 2.38 -10.14 5.69
CA ALA A 97 2.21 -9.46 4.40
C ALA A 97 2.41 -7.95 4.51
N PHE A 98 1.82 -7.30 5.53
CA PHE A 98 2.00 -5.86 5.78
C PHE A 98 3.44 -5.50 6.17
N GLU A 99 4.16 -6.40 6.86
CA GLU A 99 5.58 -6.22 7.16
C GLU A 99 6.44 -6.30 5.90
N THR A 100 6.23 -7.31 5.05
CA THR A 100 6.92 -7.41 3.75
C THR A 100 6.60 -6.20 2.85
N ALA A 101 5.35 -5.74 2.86
CA ALA A 101 4.94 -4.54 2.14
C ALA A 101 5.69 -3.29 2.63
N TYR A 102 5.87 -3.16 3.95
CA TYR A 102 6.64 -2.09 4.57
C TYR A 102 8.12 -2.13 4.16
N GLU A 103 8.75 -3.29 4.19
CA GLU A 103 10.16 -3.44 3.77
C GLU A 103 10.37 -3.03 2.31
N LYS A 104 9.44 -3.39 1.42
CA LYS A 104 9.46 -2.96 0.02
C LYS A 104 9.33 -1.44 -0.13
N VAL A 105 8.43 -0.82 0.63
CA VAL A 105 8.26 0.64 0.67
C VAL A 105 9.53 1.34 1.17
N GLN A 106 10.19 0.81 2.21
CA GLN A 106 11.47 1.35 2.70
C GLN A 106 12.59 1.20 1.66
N SER A 107 12.65 0.06 0.96
CA SER A 107 13.62 -0.16 -0.12
C SER A 107 13.43 0.86 -1.26
N ALA A 108 12.17 1.12 -1.64
CA ALA A 108 11.81 2.13 -2.63
C ALA A 108 12.18 3.54 -2.17
N ALA A 109 11.92 3.90 -0.91
CA ALA A 109 12.30 5.18 -0.32
C ALA A 109 13.83 5.39 -0.37
N GLY A 110 14.63 4.32 -0.20
CA GLY A 110 16.08 4.36 -0.35
C GLY A 110 16.55 4.82 -1.74
N ARG A 111 15.72 4.68 -2.78
CA ARG A 111 16.04 5.14 -4.16
C ARG A 111 16.01 6.65 -4.29
N LEU A 112 15.38 7.38 -3.37
CA LEU A 112 15.37 8.84 -3.38
C LEU A 112 16.77 9.46 -3.22
N SER A 113 17.71 8.72 -2.62
CA SER A 113 19.11 9.13 -2.52
C SER A 113 19.79 9.34 -3.89
N LYS A 114 19.22 8.81 -4.97
CA LYS A 114 19.70 8.97 -6.35
C LYS A 114 19.19 10.26 -7.00
N LEU A 115 18.25 10.99 -6.38
CA LEU A 115 17.71 12.23 -6.94
C LEU A 115 18.63 13.41 -6.66
N SER A 116 18.78 14.29 -7.65
CA SER A 116 19.58 15.52 -7.52
C SER A 116 18.77 16.72 -7.01
N ASP A 117 17.44 16.72 -7.18
CA ASP A 117 16.58 17.82 -6.76
C ASP A 117 16.12 17.64 -5.30
N PRO A 118 16.54 18.51 -4.36
CA PRO A 118 16.14 18.41 -2.96
C PRO A 118 14.65 18.61 -2.73
N LEU A 119 13.94 19.35 -3.59
CA LEU A 119 12.50 19.52 -3.49
C LEU A 119 11.77 18.21 -3.80
N GLU A 120 12.17 17.54 -4.88
CA GLU A 120 11.63 16.21 -5.21
C GLU A 120 11.92 15.20 -4.10
N VAL A 121 13.16 15.19 -3.58
CA VAL A 121 13.52 14.32 -2.44
C VAL A 121 12.59 14.55 -1.26
N ALA A 122 12.34 15.81 -0.88
CA ALA A 122 11.47 16.14 0.25
C ALA A 122 10.02 15.70 0.01
N MET A 123 9.46 16.00 -1.17
CA MET A 123 8.10 15.62 -1.53
C MET A 123 7.89 14.10 -1.49
N TYR A 124 8.75 13.34 -2.17
CA TYR A 124 8.62 11.89 -2.17
C TYR A 124 8.94 11.27 -0.81
N SER A 125 9.89 11.82 -0.04
CA SER A 125 10.16 11.35 1.33
C SER A 125 8.93 11.49 2.22
N GLN A 126 8.20 12.59 2.09
CA GLN A 126 6.93 12.78 2.80
C GLN A 126 5.90 11.73 2.38
N GLY A 127 5.73 11.47 1.08
CA GLY A 127 4.82 10.44 0.58
C GLY A 127 5.16 9.04 1.11
N PHE A 128 6.43 8.62 1.00
CA PHE A 128 6.90 7.35 1.57
C PHE A 128 6.68 7.26 3.08
N HIS A 129 6.89 8.34 3.81
CA HIS A 129 6.60 8.39 5.24
C HIS A 129 5.11 8.17 5.53
N GLN A 130 4.21 8.82 4.77
CA GLN A 130 2.77 8.65 4.92
C GLN A 130 2.33 7.20 4.66
N ILE A 131 2.84 6.57 3.58
CA ILE A 131 2.59 5.16 3.26
C ILE A 131 3.07 4.26 4.40
N SER A 132 4.26 4.53 4.93
CA SER A 132 4.85 3.77 6.04
C SER A 132 3.99 3.85 7.30
N VAL A 133 3.46 5.04 7.61
CA VAL A 133 2.52 5.24 8.73
C VAL A 133 1.22 4.47 8.49
N ALA A 134 0.68 4.47 7.27
CA ALA A 134 -0.53 3.72 6.93
C ALA A 134 -0.35 2.20 7.12
N LEU A 135 0.77 1.65 6.63
CA LEU A 135 1.13 0.24 6.82
C LEU A 135 1.29 -0.11 8.30
N CYS A 136 1.98 0.72 9.09
CA CYS A 136 2.11 0.53 10.53
C CYS A 136 0.76 0.59 11.24
N ARG A 137 -0.13 1.51 10.86
CA ARG A 137 -1.49 1.59 11.40
C ARG A 137 -2.27 0.33 11.10
N ALA A 138 -2.24 -0.17 9.87
CA ALA A 138 -2.89 -1.43 9.50
C ALA A 138 -2.39 -2.61 10.35
N ARG A 139 -1.07 -2.72 10.57
CA ARG A 139 -0.48 -3.73 11.46
C ARG A 139 -0.98 -3.60 12.90
N VAL A 140 -0.99 -2.39 13.45
CA VAL A 140 -1.50 -2.15 14.81
C VAL A 140 -2.98 -2.51 14.90
N THR A 141 -3.79 -2.16 13.90
CA THR A 141 -5.21 -2.54 13.86
C THR A 141 -5.38 -4.05 13.88
N LEU A 142 -4.56 -4.80 13.12
CA LEU A 142 -4.56 -6.27 13.14
C LEU A 142 -4.11 -6.84 14.50
N LEU A 143 -3.07 -6.28 15.12
CA LEU A 143 -2.60 -6.72 16.44
C LEU A 143 -3.65 -6.49 17.55
N MET A 144 -4.43 -5.43 17.42
CA MET A 144 -5.52 -5.09 18.35
C MET A 144 -6.83 -5.81 18.02
N ALA A 145 -6.90 -6.55 16.91
CA ALA A 145 -8.07 -7.33 16.55
C ALA A 145 -8.29 -8.46 17.56
N GLU A 146 -9.51 -8.56 18.07
CA GLU A 146 -9.89 -9.64 18.98
C GLU A 146 -9.74 -10.99 18.25
N PRO A 147 -9.13 -12.00 18.89
CA PRO A 147 -9.15 -13.35 18.36
C PRO A 147 -10.61 -13.85 18.31
N GLU A 148 -10.96 -14.52 17.21
CA GLU A 148 -12.23 -15.23 17.07
C GLU A 148 -12.34 -16.42 18.03
#